data_AF-A0A8H7T3M5-F1
#
_entry.id   AF-A0A8H7T3M5-F1
#
_cell.length_a   1.000
_cell.length_b   1.000
_cell.length_c   1.000
_cell.angle_alpha   90.00
_cell.angle_beta   90.00
_cell.angle_gamma   90.00
#
_symmetry.space_group_name_H-M   'P 1'
#
loop_
_entity.id
_entity.type
_entity.pdbx_description
1 polymer ?
#
loop_
_entity_poly.entity_id
_entity_poly.type
_entity_poly.pdbx_seq_one_letter_code
_entity_poly.pdbx_strand_id
1 'polypeptide(L)'
;MPHLAISMASAEQSAENADDGKRKSEMIVVKSKVLGLFNEFLDNDFSLVGNAAIRAIFPLVTTELLWGNIDNLWARMKGLKQMVNLKGGLDALTDPVLQQALIVTDYQLACYLEQDVFLQSTQGAAYRTVRKFPSYSLSLCSPLVENSESFSDFGSELGLDDLTANILDDVRLLTLSLFNADKSAEQLVKFRATTDWLHERLE
;
A
#
# COMPACT_ATOMS: atom_id res chain seq x y z
N MET A 1 -0.51 -22.84 -15.27
CA MET A 1 0.94 -22.56 -15.24
C MET A 1 1.54 -22.98 -13.89
N PRO A 2 1.90 -24.26 -13.72
CA PRO A 2 2.46 -24.75 -12.45
C PRO A 2 3.82 -24.12 -12.08
N HIS A 3 4.61 -23.70 -13.07
CA HIS A 3 5.93 -23.09 -12.84
C HIS A 3 5.89 -21.75 -12.09
N LEU A 4 4.82 -20.97 -12.24
CA LEU A 4 4.61 -19.73 -11.49
C LEU A 4 4.35 -19.99 -10.01
N ALA A 5 3.48 -20.96 -9.71
CA ALA A 5 3.21 -21.37 -8.34
C ALA A 5 4.47 -21.94 -7.66
N ILE A 6 5.25 -22.75 -8.38
CA ILE A 6 6.54 -23.28 -7.90
C ILE A 6 7.53 -22.14 -7.64
N SER A 7 7.59 -21.13 -8.51
CA SER A 7 8.46 -19.97 -8.31
C SER A 7 8.09 -19.15 -7.07
N MET A 8 6.80 -18.97 -6.78
CA MET A 8 6.35 -18.22 -5.61
C MET A 8 6.63 -18.99 -4.32
N ALA A 9 6.23 -20.27 -4.27
CA ALA A 9 6.49 -21.11 -3.10
C ALA A 9 7.98 -21.22 -2.79
N SER A 10 8.83 -21.32 -3.83
CA SER A 10 10.29 -21.33 -3.68
C SER A 10 10.83 -19.99 -3.14
N ALA A 11 10.24 -18.85 -3.54
CA ALA A 11 10.65 -17.54 -3.04
C ALA A 11 10.25 -17.35 -1.56
N GLU A 12 9.03 -17.73 -1.18
CA GLU A 12 8.55 -17.70 0.21
C GLU A 12 9.41 -18.60 1.12
N GLN A 13 9.64 -19.85 0.70
CA GLN A 13 10.46 -20.79 1.46
C GLN A 13 11.94 -20.38 1.56
N SER A 14 12.46 -19.64 0.57
CA SER A 14 13.82 -19.10 0.61
C SER A 14 13.93 -17.87 1.49
N ALA A 15 12.87 -17.06 1.60
CA ALA A 15 12.82 -15.90 2.48
C ALA A 15 12.80 -16.30 3.97
N GLU A 16 12.10 -17.39 4.31
CA GLU A 16 12.03 -17.92 5.69
C GLU A 16 13.35 -18.55 6.17
N ASN A 17 14.22 -18.97 5.25
CA ASN A 17 15.46 -19.67 5.56
C ASN A 17 16.67 -18.85 5.09
N ALA A 18 17.13 -17.92 5.94
CA ALA A 18 18.14 -16.90 5.61
C ALA A 18 19.54 -17.43 5.19
N ASP A 19 19.81 -18.74 5.25
CA ASP A 19 21.18 -19.29 5.24
C ASP A 19 21.54 -20.20 4.05
N ASP A 20 20.70 -20.34 3.01
CA ASP A 20 20.97 -21.33 1.96
C ASP A 20 21.29 -20.71 0.59
N GLY A 21 22.57 -20.42 0.35
CA GLY A 21 23.09 -19.93 -0.93
C GLY A 21 22.75 -20.82 -2.14
N LYS A 22 22.47 -22.12 -1.90
CA LYS A 22 22.08 -23.08 -2.94
C LYS A 22 20.63 -22.84 -3.42
N ARG A 23 19.72 -22.47 -2.50
CA ARG A 23 18.31 -22.15 -2.83
C ARG A 23 18.17 -20.87 -3.62
N LYS A 24 19.03 -19.88 -3.37
CA LYS A 24 19.10 -18.65 -4.18
C LYS A 24 19.42 -18.95 -5.65
N SER A 25 20.29 -19.93 -5.92
CA SER A 25 20.62 -20.37 -7.29
C SER A 25 19.44 -21.07 -7.97
N GLU A 26 18.74 -21.97 -7.27
CA GLU A 26 17.57 -22.67 -7.80
C GLU A 26 16.42 -21.70 -8.11
N MET A 27 16.18 -20.71 -7.23
CA MET A 27 15.19 -19.66 -7.46
C MET A 27 15.50 -18.83 -8.72
N ILE A 28 16.78 -18.50 -8.97
CA ILE A 28 17.19 -17.78 -10.18
C ILE A 28 16.89 -18.62 -11.43
N VAL A 29 17.20 -19.92 -11.40
CA VAL A 29 16.93 -20.83 -12.52
C VAL A 29 15.43 -20.93 -12.80
N VAL A 30 14.60 -21.09 -11.77
CA VAL A 30 13.14 -21.15 -11.91
C VAL A 30 12.58 -19.83 -12.43
N LYS A 31 13.00 -18.68 -11.87
CA LYS A 31 12.61 -17.34 -12.35
C LYS A 31 12.99 -17.14 -13.81
N SER A 32 14.22 -17.51 -14.21
CA SER A 32 14.69 -17.42 -15.60
C SER A 32 13.85 -18.28 -16.54
N LYS A 33 13.51 -19.51 -16.14
CA LYS A 33 12.65 -20.40 -16.93
C LYS A 33 11.23 -19.85 -17.09
N VAL A 34 10.65 -19.28 -16.03
CA VAL A 34 9.34 -18.63 -16.09
C VAL A 34 9.36 -17.43 -17.04
N LEU A 35 10.41 -16.60 -17.00
CA LEU A 35 10.58 -15.47 -17.91
C LEU A 35 10.74 -15.92 -19.37
N GLY A 36 11.48 -17.01 -19.62
CA GLY A 36 11.61 -17.59 -20.95
C GLY A 36 10.26 -18.04 -21.52
N LEU A 37 9.50 -18.82 -20.74
CA LEU A 37 8.14 -19.25 -21.12
C LEU A 37 7.20 -18.06 -21.33
N PHE A 38 7.38 -17.00 -20.56
CA PHE A 38 6.58 -15.80 -20.69
C PHE A 38 6.87 -15.04 -21.98
N ASN A 39 8.15 -14.91 -22.36
CA ASN A 39 8.53 -14.27 -23.61
C ASN A 39 7.99 -15.05 -24.82
N GLU A 40 8.13 -16.38 -24.82
CA GLU A 40 7.53 -17.24 -25.86
C GLU A 40 5.99 -17.09 -25.89
N PHE A 41 5.36 -16.94 -24.73
CA PHE A 41 3.93 -16.69 -24.65
C PHE A 41 3.53 -15.34 -25.26
N LEU A 42 4.35 -14.30 -25.08
CA LEU A 42 4.14 -12.97 -25.64
C LEU A 42 4.40 -12.85 -27.15
N ASP A 43 5.07 -13.82 -27.77
CA ASP A 43 5.22 -13.86 -29.24
C ASP A 43 3.88 -14.11 -29.95
N ASN A 44 2.87 -14.58 -29.23
CA ASN A 44 1.50 -14.70 -29.73
C ASN A 44 0.80 -13.34 -29.77
N ASP A 45 -0.28 -13.23 -30.56
CA ASP A 45 -1.09 -12.01 -30.63
C ASP A 45 -1.58 -11.58 -29.23
N PHE A 46 -1.06 -10.45 -28.75
CA PHE A 46 -1.36 -9.90 -27.43
C PHE A 46 -2.84 -9.59 -27.23
N SER A 47 -3.59 -9.33 -28.30
CA SER A 47 -5.04 -9.14 -28.23
C SER A 47 -5.74 -10.40 -27.68
N LEU A 48 -5.20 -11.59 -27.99
CA LEU A 48 -5.70 -12.89 -27.52
C LEU A 48 -5.11 -13.28 -26.18
N VAL A 49 -3.80 -13.09 -26.00
CA VAL A 49 -3.08 -13.63 -24.82
C VAL A 49 -2.94 -12.67 -23.65
N GLY A 50 -3.17 -11.37 -23.85
CA GLY A 50 -2.74 -10.36 -22.88
C GLY A 50 -3.38 -10.47 -21.48
N ASN A 51 -4.63 -10.95 -21.34
CA ASN A 51 -5.22 -11.15 -20.00
C ASN A 51 -4.51 -12.30 -19.25
N ALA A 52 -4.20 -13.39 -19.96
CA ALA A 52 -3.41 -14.48 -19.40
C ALA A 52 -1.97 -14.06 -19.12
N ALA A 53 -1.39 -13.18 -19.94
CA ALA A 53 -0.06 -12.63 -19.73
C ALA A 53 -0.02 -11.74 -18.47
N ILE A 54 -0.99 -10.84 -18.29
CA ILE A 54 -1.12 -10.01 -17.09
C ILE A 54 -1.29 -10.89 -15.84
N ARG A 55 -2.11 -11.94 -15.93
CA ARG A 55 -2.28 -12.91 -14.84
C ARG A 55 -1.00 -13.68 -14.50
N ALA A 56 -0.15 -13.91 -15.48
CA ALA A 56 1.12 -14.62 -15.31
C ALA A 56 2.24 -13.73 -14.77
N ILE A 57 2.27 -12.43 -15.09
CA ILE A 57 3.29 -11.49 -14.58
C ILE A 57 2.95 -10.97 -13.18
N PHE A 58 1.66 -10.87 -12.83
CA PHE A 58 1.20 -10.33 -11.55
C PHE A 58 1.84 -11.02 -10.32
N PRO A 59 1.93 -12.37 -10.25
CA PRO A 59 2.53 -13.02 -9.10
C PRO A 59 4.04 -12.75 -8.97
N LEU A 60 4.73 -12.50 -10.09
CA LEU A 60 6.14 -12.07 -10.07
C LEU A 60 6.29 -10.66 -9.47
N VAL A 61 5.36 -9.75 -9.75
CA VAL A 61 5.32 -8.42 -9.10
C VAL A 61 5.14 -8.58 -7.59
N THR A 62 4.18 -9.39 -7.15
CA THR A 62 3.92 -9.59 -5.71
C THR A 62 5.12 -10.21 -4.99
N THR A 63 5.84 -11.12 -5.66
CA THR A 63 7.05 -11.74 -5.11
C THR A 63 8.17 -10.72 -4.96
N GLU A 64 8.39 -9.84 -5.94
CA GLU A 64 9.41 -8.79 -5.82
C GLU A 64 9.02 -7.70 -4.81
N LEU A 65 7.73 -7.43 -4.62
CA LEU A 65 7.27 -6.45 -3.62
C LEU A 65 7.58 -6.92 -2.20
N LEU A 66 7.40 -8.22 -1.91
CA LEU A 66 7.63 -8.77 -0.58
C LEU A 66 9.10 -9.12 -0.31
N TRP A 67 9.79 -9.66 -1.31
CA TRP A 67 11.10 -10.32 -1.13
C TRP A 67 12.16 -9.90 -2.15
N GLY A 68 11.85 -8.93 -3.00
CA GLY A 68 12.70 -8.52 -4.12
C GLY A 68 13.50 -7.25 -3.89
N ASN A 69 14.12 -6.80 -4.98
CA ASN A 69 14.76 -5.50 -5.06
C ASN A 69 13.79 -4.49 -5.70
N ILE A 70 13.75 -3.27 -5.16
CA ILE A 70 12.96 -2.13 -5.67
C ILE A 70 13.21 -1.88 -7.17
N ASP A 71 14.44 -2.02 -7.67
CA ASP A 71 14.75 -1.84 -9.10
C ASP A 71 14.06 -2.89 -9.98
N ASN A 72 14.08 -4.15 -9.54
CA ASN A 72 13.41 -5.25 -10.22
C ASN A 72 11.90 -5.10 -10.15
N LEU A 73 11.37 -4.68 -8.99
CA LEU A 73 9.96 -4.38 -8.81
C LEU A 73 9.52 -3.30 -9.80
N TRP A 74 10.26 -2.20 -9.92
CA TRP A 74 9.93 -1.12 -10.85
C TRP A 74 9.98 -1.53 -12.32
N ALA A 75 10.98 -2.32 -12.71
CA ALA A 75 11.04 -2.87 -14.06
C ALA A 75 9.79 -3.69 -14.39
N ARG A 76 9.36 -4.56 -13.46
CA ARG A 76 8.14 -5.37 -13.63
C ARG A 76 6.87 -4.53 -13.60
N MET A 77 6.78 -3.54 -12.72
CA MET A 77 5.63 -2.63 -12.65
C MET A 77 5.47 -1.82 -13.93
N LYS A 78 6.58 -1.33 -14.52
CA LYS A 78 6.55 -0.62 -15.81
C LYS A 78 6.04 -1.53 -16.93
N GLY A 79 6.52 -2.78 -17.01
CA GLY A 79 6.02 -3.77 -17.98
C GLY A 79 4.54 -4.09 -17.77
N LEU A 80 4.12 -4.29 -16.53
CA LEU A 80 2.71 -4.54 -16.17
C LEU A 80 1.81 -3.36 -16.56
N LYS A 81 2.23 -2.12 -16.30
CA LYS A 81 1.49 -0.92 -16.72
C LYS A 81 1.32 -0.84 -18.23
N GLN A 82 2.37 -1.15 -18.99
CA GLN A 82 2.29 -1.20 -20.45
C GLN A 82 1.30 -2.27 -20.92
N MET A 83 1.32 -3.46 -20.33
CA MET A 83 0.37 -4.54 -20.65
C MET A 83 -1.08 -4.16 -20.37
N VAL A 84 -1.34 -3.54 -19.22
CA VAL A 84 -2.67 -3.04 -18.85
C VAL A 84 -3.12 -1.96 -19.83
N ASN A 85 -2.25 -1.02 -20.20
CA ASN A 85 -2.57 0.02 -21.18
C ASN A 85 -2.88 -0.56 -22.57
N LEU A 86 -2.12 -1.56 -23.01
CA LEU A 86 -2.38 -2.26 -24.28
C LEU A 86 -3.73 -2.99 -24.29
N LYS A 87 -4.27 -3.35 -23.12
CA LYS A 87 -5.62 -3.90 -23.00
C LYS A 87 -6.73 -2.85 -22.98
N GLY A 88 -6.38 -1.56 -22.91
CA GLY A 88 -7.36 -0.47 -22.77
C GLY A 88 -7.58 -0.04 -21.31
N GLY A 89 -6.69 -0.42 -20.39
CA GLY A 89 -6.75 -0.05 -18.98
C GLY A 89 -7.26 -1.17 -18.07
N LEU A 90 -7.33 -0.88 -16.77
CA LEU A 90 -7.77 -1.84 -15.76
C LEU A 90 -9.23 -2.28 -15.97
N ASP A 91 -10.10 -1.37 -16.42
CA ASP A 91 -11.53 -1.66 -16.64
C ASP A 91 -11.78 -2.53 -17.88
N ALA A 92 -10.79 -2.68 -18.75
CA ALA A 92 -10.86 -3.54 -19.94
C ALA A 92 -10.43 -4.99 -19.65
N LEU A 93 -10.00 -5.29 -18.42
CA LEU A 93 -9.63 -6.64 -18.01
C LEU A 93 -10.89 -7.50 -17.83
N THR A 94 -10.89 -8.70 -18.40
CA THR A 94 -12.05 -9.62 -18.32
C THR A 94 -12.15 -10.37 -17.00
N ASP A 95 -11.08 -10.38 -16.20
CA ASP A 95 -11.01 -11.07 -14.90
C ASP A 95 -11.14 -10.03 -13.78
N PRO A 96 -12.31 -9.92 -13.11
CA PRO A 96 -12.55 -8.92 -12.06
C PRO A 96 -11.70 -9.19 -10.81
N VAL A 97 -11.30 -10.44 -10.56
CA VAL A 97 -10.44 -10.78 -9.43
C VAL A 97 -9.03 -10.27 -9.69
N LEU A 98 -8.52 -10.47 -10.91
CA LEU A 98 -7.22 -9.92 -11.33
C LEU A 98 -7.23 -8.40 -11.30
N GLN A 99 -8.29 -7.75 -11.80
CA GLN A 99 -8.45 -6.30 -11.74
C GLN A 99 -8.37 -5.79 -10.29
N GLN A 100 -9.13 -6.39 -9.37
CA GLN A 100 -9.13 -5.97 -7.97
C GLN A 100 -7.78 -6.25 -7.28
N ALA A 101 -7.11 -7.35 -7.62
CA ALA A 101 -5.78 -7.66 -7.11
C ALA A 101 -4.73 -6.63 -7.57
N LEU A 102 -4.77 -6.23 -8.84
CA LEU A 102 -3.91 -5.17 -9.38
C LEU A 102 -4.13 -3.84 -8.68
N ILE A 103 -5.39 -3.45 -8.43
CA ILE A 103 -5.73 -2.22 -7.70
C ILE A 103 -5.17 -2.26 -6.28
N VAL A 104 -5.38 -3.36 -5.55
CA VAL A 104 -4.88 -3.51 -4.18
C VAL A 104 -3.36 -3.44 -4.14
N THR A 105 -2.67 -4.13 -5.05
CA THR A 105 -1.21 -4.07 -5.15
C THR A 105 -0.70 -2.68 -5.48
N ASP A 106 -1.39 -1.93 -6.35
CA ASP A 106 -1.03 -0.55 -6.67
C ASP A 106 -1.12 0.37 -5.44
N TYR A 107 -2.17 0.24 -4.63
CA TYR A 107 -2.29 0.96 -3.35
C TYR A 107 -1.24 0.50 -2.32
N GLN A 108 -0.99 -0.80 -2.21
CA GLN A 108 0.06 -1.31 -1.32
C GLN A 108 1.43 -0.72 -1.67
N LEU A 109 1.73 -0.61 -2.96
CA LEU A 109 3.00 -0.10 -3.47
C LEU A 109 3.09 1.43 -3.28
N ALA A 110 2.00 2.14 -3.49
CA ALA A 110 1.85 3.56 -3.17
C ALA A 110 2.11 3.84 -1.68
N CYS A 111 1.50 3.05 -0.79
CA CYS A 111 1.73 3.16 0.65
C CYS A 111 3.16 2.79 1.06
N TYR A 112 3.70 1.70 0.50
CA TYR A 112 5.03 1.21 0.84
C TYR A 112 6.15 2.17 0.42
N LEU A 113 5.97 2.88 -0.69
CA LEU A 113 6.95 3.83 -1.24
C LEU A 113 6.57 5.30 -1.02
N GLU A 114 5.51 5.58 -0.26
CA GLU A 114 4.99 6.93 0.00
C GLU A 114 4.83 7.78 -1.26
N GLN A 115 4.20 7.20 -2.29
CA GLN A 115 4.02 7.83 -3.61
C GLN A 115 2.60 7.66 -4.13
N ASP A 116 2.28 8.35 -5.22
CA ASP A 116 1.01 8.17 -5.91
C ASP A 116 0.87 6.76 -6.51
N VAL A 117 -0.38 6.34 -6.69
CA VAL A 117 -0.73 5.13 -7.43
C VAL A 117 -0.14 5.14 -8.84
N PHE A 118 0.38 3.99 -9.29
CA PHE A 118 1.13 3.89 -10.54
C PHE A 118 0.33 3.28 -11.69
N LEU A 119 -0.50 2.27 -11.41
CA LEU A 119 -1.31 1.57 -12.42
C LEU A 119 -2.63 2.29 -12.70
N GLN A 120 -3.22 2.91 -11.69
CA GLN A 120 -4.46 3.66 -11.82
C GLN A 120 -4.20 5.06 -12.37
N SER A 121 -5.16 5.59 -13.13
CA SER A 121 -5.16 7.03 -13.45
C SER A 121 -5.57 7.82 -12.21
N THR A 122 -5.10 9.06 -12.08
CA THR A 122 -5.46 9.95 -10.95
C THR A 122 -6.98 10.08 -10.77
N GLN A 123 -7.75 10.05 -11.87
CA GLN A 123 -9.22 10.06 -11.82
C GLN A 123 -9.82 8.71 -11.41
N GLY A 124 -9.22 7.58 -11.80
CA GLY A 124 -9.63 6.24 -11.39
C GLY A 124 -9.35 5.97 -9.91
N ALA A 125 -8.25 6.50 -9.38
CA ALA A 125 -7.89 6.41 -7.96
C ALA A 125 -8.68 7.37 -7.05
N ALA A 126 -9.15 8.49 -7.60
CA ALA A 126 -9.96 9.47 -6.88
C ALA A 126 -11.35 8.92 -6.48
N TYR A 127 -11.80 7.81 -7.07
CA TYR A 127 -13.13 7.23 -6.80
C TYR A 127 -13.21 6.34 -5.55
N ARG A 128 -12.14 6.22 -4.78
CA ARG A 128 -12.16 5.56 -3.48
C ARG A 128 -11.77 6.58 -2.42
N THR A 129 -12.63 7.58 -2.21
CA THR A 129 -12.71 8.23 -0.91
C THR A 129 -12.79 7.09 0.10
N VAL A 130 -11.68 6.84 0.80
CA VAL A 130 -11.64 5.89 1.91
C VAL A 130 -12.84 6.26 2.74
N ARG A 131 -13.82 5.35 2.79
CA ARG A 131 -15.01 5.56 3.60
C ARG A 131 -14.46 5.83 4.98
N LYS A 132 -14.54 7.08 5.47
CA LYS A 132 -14.18 7.36 6.85
C LYS A 132 -15.08 6.44 7.65
N PHE A 133 -14.52 5.38 8.23
CA PHE A 133 -15.30 4.56 9.12
C PHE A 133 -15.67 5.47 10.28
N PRO A 134 -16.97 5.65 10.56
CA PRO A 134 -17.43 6.67 11.51
C PRO A 134 -16.95 6.36 12.93
N SER A 135 -16.55 5.12 13.20
CA SER A 135 -15.89 4.71 14.43
C SER A 135 -14.91 3.57 14.15
N TYR A 136 -13.74 3.63 14.78
CA TYR A 136 -12.78 2.53 14.84
C TYR A 136 -12.80 1.96 16.27
N SER A 137 -12.41 0.70 16.44
CA SER A 137 -12.27 0.10 17.78
C SER A 137 -11.47 1.03 18.69
N LEU A 138 -11.85 1.14 19.97
CA LEU A 138 -11.11 1.93 20.96
C LEU A 138 -9.63 1.55 21.02
N SER A 139 -9.31 0.27 20.79
CA SER A 139 -7.94 -0.25 20.71
C SER A 139 -7.11 0.32 19.54
N LEU A 140 -7.75 0.99 18.58
CA LEU A 140 -7.12 1.65 17.44
C LEU A 140 -7.22 3.19 17.55
N CYS A 141 -7.72 3.73 18.67
CA CYS A 141 -7.71 5.16 18.92
C CYS A 141 -6.27 5.67 18.93
N SER A 142 -5.97 6.55 17.98
CA SER A 142 -4.69 7.22 17.87
C SER A 142 -4.88 8.72 18.10
N PRO A 143 -3.94 9.40 18.78
CA PRO A 143 -3.96 10.86 18.84
C PRO A 143 -3.60 11.46 17.47
N LEU A 144 -3.10 10.69 16.52
CA LEU A 144 -2.71 11.21 15.20
C LEU A 144 -3.86 11.25 14.18
N VAL A 145 -5.04 10.74 14.57
CA VAL A 145 -6.20 10.58 13.68
C VAL A 145 -7.42 11.25 14.28
N GLU A 146 -8.28 11.79 13.41
CA GLU A 146 -9.55 12.39 13.80
C GLU A 146 -10.49 11.34 14.41
N ASN A 147 -11.01 11.62 15.59
CA ASN A 147 -12.05 10.85 16.25
C ASN A 147 -13.04 11.81 16.92
N SER A 148 -14.32 11.47 16.93
CA SER A 148 -15.37 12.24 17.60
C SER A 148 -15.33 12.11 19.13
N GLU A 149 -14.73 11.04 19.66
CA GLU A 149 -14.69 10.74 21.09
C GLU A 149 -13.34 11.15 21.72
N SER A 150 -13.39 11.69 22.93
CA SER A 150 -12.21 12.14 23.69
C SER A 150 -11.52 10.94 24.35
N PHE A 151 -10.19 10.91 24.44
CA PHE A 151 -9.49 9.90 25.24
C PHE A 151 -9.92 9.90 26.70
N SER A 152 -10.36 11.05 27.22
CA SER A 152 -10.96 11.15 28.56
C SER A 152 -12.27 10.36 28.73
N ASP A 153 -13.04 10.17 27.65
CA ASP A 153 -14.31 9.44 27.70
C ASP A 153 -14.12 7.92 27.86
N PHE A 154 -13.00 7.38 27.36
CA PHE A 154 -12.70 5.93 27.36
C PHE A 154 -11.34 5.59 27.99
N GLY A 155 -10.79 6.51 28.80
CA GLY A 155 -9.48 6.34 29.45
C GLY A 155 -9.40 5.08 30.30
N SER A 156 -10.47 4.77 31.03
CA SER A 156 -10.55 3.56 31.88
C SER A 156 -10.48 2.25 31.09
N GLU A 157 -11.05 2.21 29.87
CA GLU A 157 -11.01 1.02 29.00
C GLU A 157 -9.64 0.82 28.36
N LEU A 158 -8.91 1.92 28.13
CA LEU A 158 -7.54 1.92 27.62
C LEU A 158 -6.47 1.81 28.72
N GLY A 159 -6.87 1.79 29.99
CA GLY A 159 -5.95 1.77 31.13
C GLY A 159 -5.14 3.06 31.27
N LEU A 160 -5.68 4.19 30.80
CA LEU A 160 -5.08 5.52 30.91
C LEU A 160 -5.52 6.19 32.21
N ASP A 161 -4.61 6.95 32.82
CA ASP A 161 -4.97 7.91 33.85
C ASP A 161 -5.51 9.22 33.21
N ASP A 162 -6.19 10.03 34.02
CA ASP A 162 -6.83 11.27 33.55
C ASP A 162 -5.83 12.24 32.92
N LEU A 163 -4.60 12.28 33.45
CA LEU A 163 -3.55 13.14 32.91
C LEU A 163 -3.12 12.69 31.51
N THR A 164 -2.85 11.39 31.32
CA THR A 164 -2.44 10.84 30.02
C THR A 164 -3.56 10.98 28.99
N ALA A 165 -4.82 10.75 29.39
CA ALA A 165 -5.97 10.94 28.52
C ALA A 165 -6.06 12.40 28.00
N ASN A 166 -5.89 13.38 28.89
CA ASN A 166 -5.87 14.80 28.52
C ASN A 166 -4.70 15.15 27.59
N ILE A 167 -3.50 14.62 27.85
CA ILE A 167 -2.34 14.84 26.98
C ILE A 167 -2.60 14.27 25.57
N LEU A 168 -3.21 13.10 25.46
CA LEU A 168 -3.50 12.49 24.17
C LEU A 168 -4.57 13.26 23.38
N ASP A 169 -5.57 13.83 24.07
CA ASP A 169 -6.54 14.74 23.44
C ASP A 169 -5.89 16.04 22.97
N ASP A 170 -4.96 16.59 23.75
CA ASP A 170 -4.17 17.77 23.37
C ASP A 170 -3.30 17.50 22.13
N VAL A 171 -2.58 16.37 22.10
CA VAL A 171 -1.79 15.94 20.94
C VAL A 171 -2.67 15.75 19.71
N ARG A 172 -3.88 15.22 19.88
CA ARG A 172 -4.85 15.10 18.80
C ARG A 172 -5.28 16.44 18.26
N LEU A 173 -5.59 17.38 19.14
CA LEU A 173 -5.97 18.74 18.74
C LEU A 173 -4.84 19.44 17.98
N LEU A 174 -3.59 19.30 18.44
CA LEU A 174 -2.40 19.84 17.75
C LEU A 174 -2.24 19.21 16.36
N THR A 175 -2.34 17.88 16.28
CA THR A 175 -2.16 17.13 15.03
C THR A 175 -3.21 17.50 13.98
N LEU A 176 -4.48 17.57 14.38
CA LEU A 176 -5.57 17.99 13.49
C LEU A 176 -5.46 19.46 13.08
N SER A 177 -4.92 20.32 13.96
CA SER A 177 -4.66 21.72 13.62
C SER A 177 -3.55 21.84 12.58
N LEU A 178 -2.49 21.02 12.67
CA LEU A 178 -1.41 20.95 11.68
C LEU A 178 -1.92 20.47 10.31
N PHE A 179 -2.69 19.37 10.27
CA PHE A 179 -3.23 18.84 9.01
C PHE A 179 -4.25 19.77 8.33
N ASN A 180 -4.88 20.66 9.08
CA ASN A 180 -5.79 21.64 8.50
C ASN A 180 -5.11 22.96 8.14
N ALA A 181 -3.99 23.33 8.78
CA ALA A 181 -3.30 24.60 8.59
C ALA A 181 -2.94 24.96 7.13
N ASP A 182 -2.77 23.97 6.24
CA ASP A 182 -2.56 24.20 4.81
C ASP A 182 -3.74 24.87 4.09
N LYS A 183 -4.89 25.09 4.77
CA LYS A 183 -6.12 25.58 4.14
C LYS A 183 -6.41 27.07 4.34
N SER A 184 -5.77 27.80 5.27
CA SER A 184 -5.86 29.28 5.35
C SER A 184 -4.87 29.93 6.33
N ALA A 185 -4.56 31.22 6.12
CA ALA A 185 -3.73 32.02 7.04
C ALA A 185 -4.33 32.14 8.46
N GLU A 186 -5.65 32.08 8.60
CA GLU A 186 -6.33 32.08 9.90
C GLU A 186 -6.10 30.79 10.68
N GLN A 187 -5.99 29.65 9.98
CA GLN A 187 -5.73 28.35 10.62
C GLN A 187 -4.28 28.22 11.10
N LEU A 188 -3.33 28.88 10.44
CA LEU A 188 -1.94 28.99 10.93
C LEU A 188 -1.84 29.82 12.22
N VAL A 189 -2.61 30.90 12.34
CA VAL A 189 -2.67 31.70 13.59
C VAL A 189 -3.27 30.87 14.72
N LYS A 190 -4.36 30.14 14.44
CA LYS A 190 -4.97 29.22 15.40
C LYS A 190 -3.99 28.12 15.85
N PHE A 191 -3.27 27.52 14.90
CA PHE A 191 -2.26 26.49 15.21
C PHE A 191 -1.16 27.02 16.14
N ARG A 192 -0.60 28.19 15.85
CA ARG A 192 0.42 28.82 16.73
C ARG A 192 -0.12 29.09 18.12
N ALA A 193 -1.29 29.73 18.23
CA ALA A 193 -1.92 30.00 19.52
C ALA A 193 -2.20 28.74 20.35
N THR A 194 -2.66 27.65 19.70
CA THR A 194 -2.84 26.35 20.34
C THR A 194 -1.51 25.75 20.80
N THR A 195 -0.45 25.90 20.00
CA THR A 195 0.88 25.34 20.31
C THR A 195 1.50 26.07 21.49
N ASP A 196 1.41 27.39 21.51
CA ASP A 196 1.91 28.24 22.61
C ASP A 196 1.14 27.93 23.91
N TRP A 197 -0.19 27.81 23.84
CA TRP A 197 -1.03 27.42 24.99
C TRP A 197 -0.69 26.03 25.54
N LEU A 198 -0.43 25.05 24.67
CA LEU A 198 -0.02 23.71 25.09
C LEU A 198 1.37 23.70 25.72
N HIS A 199 2.30 24.47 25.16
CA HIS A 199 3.66 24.59 25.70
C HIS A 199 3.65 25.14 27.13
N GLU A 200 2.88 26.22 27.38
CA GLU A 200 2.72 26.81 28.72
C GLU A 200 2.12 25.85 29.76
N ARG A 201 1.38 24.83 29.31
CA ARG A 201 0.71 23.86 30.19
C ARG A 201 1.56 22.63 30.53
N LEU A 202 2.64 22.42 29.78
CA LEU A 202 3.60 21.33 29.97
C LEU A 202 4.81 21.75 30.82
N GLU A 203 5.04 23.06 31.00
CA GLU A 203 6.00 23.64 31.96
C GLU A 203 5.43 23.67 33.39
#